data_AF-A0A2W6DN21-F1
#
_entry.id   AF-A0A2W6DN21-F1
#
_cell.length_a   1.000
_cell.length_b   1.000
_cell.length_c   1.000
_cell.angle_alpha   90.00
_cell.angle_beta   90.00
_cell.angle_gamma   90.00
#
_symmetry.space_group_name_H-M   'P 1'
#
loop_
_entity.id
_entity.type
_entity.pdbx_description
1 polymer ?
#
loop_
_entity_poly.entity_id
_entity_poly.type
_entity_poly.pdbx_seq_one_letter_code
_entity_poly.pdbx_strand_id
1 'polypeptide(L)'
;MRVAKHGAREKLIDATRTLLWDRGYAATSPRAILDHAGAGQGSMYHHFTGKEALAAAALQVTAEDLVARGEAALVGDGPNVARLSAYLLRQR
;
A
#
# COMPACT_ATOMS: atom_id res chain seq x y z
N MET A 1 11.83 17.90 -3.44
CA MET A 1 10.78 16.86 -3.28
C MET A 1 9.99 17.19 -2.02
N ARG A 2 8.79 17.77 -2.12
CA ARG A 2 7.95 18.07 -0.95
C ARG A 2 7.40 16.74 -0.45
N VAL A 3 7.80 16.30 0.74
CA VAL A 3 7.08 15.25 1.46
C VAL A 3 5.69 15.81 1.73
N ALA A 4 4.68 15.34 1.00
CA ALA A 4 3.30 15.67 1.33
C ALA A 4 3.06 15.24 2.78
N LYS A 5 2.49 16.12 3.62
CA LYS A 5 1.99 15.71 4.93
C LYS A 5 0.96 14.60 4.68
N HIS A 6 1.30 13.36 5.00
CA HIS A 6 0.37 12.25 4.87
C HIS A 6 -0.76 12.49 5.87
N GLY A 7 -1.99 12.62 5.35
CA GLY A 7 -3.18 12.75 6.15
C GLY A 7 -3.39 11.50 7.00
N ALA A 8 -4.31 11.58 7.97
CA ALA A 8 -4.58 10.45 8.85
C ALA A 8 -5.00 9.20 8.05
N ARG A 9 -5.75 9.38 6.95
CA ARG A 9 -6.13 8.31 6.02
C ARG A 9 -4.92 7.62 5.39
N GLU A 10 -3.99 8.38 4.83
CA GLU A 10 -2.79 7.83 4.17
C GLU A 10 -1.91 7.08 5.18
N LYS A 11 -1.70 7.66 6.37
CA LYS A 11 -0.93 7.00 7.45
C LYS A 11 -1.52 5.65 7.86
N LEU A 12 -2.85 5.58 7.96
CA LEU A 12 -3.55 4.33 8.28
C LEU A 12 -3.38 3.28 7.18
N ILE A 13 -3.48 3.70 5.91
CA ILE A 13 -3.26 2.83 4.75
C ILE A 13 -1.83 2.29 4.77
N ASP A 14 -0.83 3.16 4.87
CA ASP A 14 0.59 2.77 4.83
C ASP A 14 0.95 1.85 5.98
N ALA A 15 0.51 2.17 7.20
CA ALA A 15 0.68 1.30 8.36
C ALA A 15 0.05 -0.09 8.12
N THR A 16 -1.15 -0.11 7.55
CA THR A 16 -1.83 -1.38 7.26
C THR A 16 -1.08 -2.17 6.19
N ARG A 17 -0.56 -1.54 5.12
CA ARG A 17 0.26 -2.20 4.09
C ARG A 17 1.47 -2.89 4.70
N THR A 18 2.25 -2.17 5.51
CA THR A 18 3.43 -2.70 6.20
C THR A 18 3.07 -3.91 7.06
N LEU A 19 2.05 -3.78 7.89
CA LEU A 19 1.67 -4.86 8.81
C LEU A 19 1.07 -6.08 8.11
N LEU A 20 0.33 -5.89 7.03
CA LEU A 20 -0.16 -7.00 6.22
C LEU A 20 0.98 -7.75 5.55
N TRP A 21 2.00 -7.05 5.07
CA TRP A 21 3.19 -7.66 4.48
C TRP A 21 3.98 -8.48 5.52
N ASP A 22 4.20 -7.92 6.71
CA ASP A 22 5.08 -8.52 7.70
C ASP A 22 4.47 -9.74 8.42
N ARG A 23 3.15 -9.73 8.67
CA ARG A 23 2.50 -10.74 9.53
C ARG A 23 1.13 -11.23 9.04
N GLY A 24 0.67 -10.72 7.90
CA GLY A 24 -0.63 -11.07 7.33
C GLY A 24 -1.83 -10.45 8.06
N TYR A 25 -3.02 -10.71 7.51
CA TYR A 25 -4.26 -10.09 7.95
C TYR A 25 -4.72 -10.54 9.33
N ALA A 26 -4.71 -11.85 9.61
CA ALA A 26 -5.21 -12.39 10.88
C ALA A 26 -4.43 -11.86 12.09
N ALA A 27 -3.10 -11.73 11.99
CA ALA A 27 -2.24 -11.25 13.07
C ALA A 27 -2.18 -9.71 13.21
N THR A 28 -2.79 -8.96 12.29
CA THR A 28 -2.81 -7.50 12.32
C THR A 28 -4.04 -6.99 13.05
N SER A 29 -3.92 -6.46 14.28
CA SER A 29 -5.08 -5.92 15.02
C SER A 29 -5.34 -4.43 14.70
N PRO A 30 -6.58 -3.91 14.89
CA PRO A 30 -6.86 -2.48 14.74
C PRO A 30 -5.95 -1.61 15.60
N ARG A 31 -5.69 -2.05 16.84
CA ARG A 31 -4.77 -1.35 17.75
C ARG A 31 -3.37 -1.27 17.18
N ALA A 32 -2.83 -2.36 16.65
CA ALA A 32 -1.48 -2.36 16.11
C ALA A 32 -1.35 -1.48 14.86
N ILE A 33 -2.42 -1.35 14.07
CA ILE A 33 -2.49 -0.40 12.95
C ILE A 33 -2.44 1.04 13.46
N LEU A 34 -3.29 1.38 14.44
CA LEU A 34 -3.34 2.72 15.03
C LEU A 34 -1.99 3.13 15.63
N ASP A 35 -1.36 2.22 16.38
CA ASP A 35 -0.06 2.41 17.00
C ASP A 35 1.02 2.66 15.93
N HIS A 36 1.06 1.84 14.87
CA HIS A 36 2.03 1.99 13.78
C HIS A 36 1.79 3.25 12.94
N ALA A 37 0.52 3.64 12.73
CA ALA A 37 0.15 4.85 11.99
C ALA A 37 0.38 6.15 12.78
N GLY A 38 0.58 6.06 14.10
CA GLY A 38 0.55 7.22 14.98
C GLY A 38 -0.80 7.97 14.90
N ALA A 39 -1.90 7.23 14.74
CA ALA A 39 -3.25 7.75 14.56
C ALA A 39 -4.17 7.35 15.70
N GLY A 40 -5.16 8.20 16.02
CA GLY A 40 -6.16 7.90 17.03
C GLY A 40 -7.30 7.03 16.49
N GLN A 41 -8.01 6.34 17.37
CA GLN A 41 -9.19 5.54 17.02
C GLN A 41 -10.25 6.36 16.27
N GLY A 42 -10.48 7.61 16.69
CA GLY A 42 -11.42 8.52 16.00
C GLY A 42 -11.06 8.78 14.54
N SER A 43 -9.76 8.85 14.21
CA SER A 43 -9.31 9.00 12.82
C SER A 43 -9.59 7.76 11.97
N MET A 44 -9.43 6.56 12.54
CA MET A 44 -9.75 5.31 11.83
C MET A 44 -11.22 5.25 11.49
N TYR A 45 -12.11 5.45 12.47
CA TYR A 45 -13.55 5.36 12.22
C TYR A 45 -14.13 6.55 11.44
N HIS A 46 -13.40 7.67 11.36
CA HIS A 46 -13.75 8.75 10.45
C HIS A 46 -13.51 8.38 8.97
N HIS A 47 -12.48 7.57 8.68
CA HIS A 47 -12.10 7.23 7.30
C HIS A 47 -12.56 5.84 6.85
N PHE A 48 -12.73 4.90 7.78
CA PHE A 48 -12.99 3.49 7.49
C PHE A 48 -14.02 2.93 8.46
N THR A 49 -14.91 2.06 7.97
CA THR A 49 -15.94 1.39 8.78
C THR A 49 -15.38 0.29 9.69
N GLY A 50 -14.10 -0.07 9.55
CA GLY A 50 -13.46 -1.13 10.32
C GLY A 50 -12.12 -1.55 9.73
N LYS A 51 -11.53 -2.60 10.33
CA LYS A 51 -10.24 -3.16 9.89
C LYS A 51 -10.33 -3.77 8.49
N GLU A 52 -11.46 -4.39 8.16
CA GLU A 52 -11.75 -5.00 6.88
C GLU A 52 -11.69 -3.95 5.76
N ALA A 53 -12.40 -2.83 5.94
CA ALA A 53 -12.42 -1.73 4.98
C ALA A 53 -11.04 -1.08 4.82
N LEU A 54 -10.30 -0.93 5.93
CA LEU A 54 -8.94 -0.40 5.90
C LEU A 54 -7.96 -1.36 5.21
N ALA A 55 -8.04 -2.67 5.49
CA ALA A 55 -7.22 -3.67 4.82
C ALA A 55 -7.52 -3.75 3.32
N ALA A 56 -8.80 -3.69 2.92
CA ALA A 56 -9.19 -3.63 1.53
C ALA A 56 -8.60 -2.40 0.82
N ALA A 57 -8.67 -1.21 1.45
CA ALA A 57 -8.05 -0.01 0.92
C ALA A 57 -6.52 -0.12 0.79
N ALA A 58 -5.86 -0.72 1.77
CA ALA A 58 -4.42 -0.96 1.74
C ALA A 58 -4.00 -1.92 0.62
N LEU A 59 -4.77 -2.99 0.40
CA LEU A 59 -4.56 -3.93 -0.70
C LEU A 59 -4.83 -3.26 -2.05
N GLN A 60 -5.86 -2.43 -2.15
CA GLN A 60 -6.19 -1.70 -3.37
C GLN A 60 -5.05 -0.76 -3.79
N VAL A 61 -4.55 0.06 -2.87
CA VAL A 61 -3.39 0.95 -3.13
C VAL A 61 -2.15 0.14 -3.50
N THR A 62 -1.93 -1.01 -2.84
CA THR A 62 -0.82 -1.90 -3.19
C THR A 62 -0.95 -2.47 -4.60
N ALA A 63 -2.15 -2.88 -5.00
CA ALA A 63 -2.42 -3.38 -6.35
C ALA A 63 -2.22 -2.28 -7.41
N GLU A 64 -2.73 -1.07 -7.15
CA GLU A 64 -2.53 0.10 -8.00
C GLU A 64 -1.05 0.42 -8.19
N ASP A 65 -0.25 0.42 -7.12
CA ASP A 65 1.20 0.62 -7.20
C ASP A 65 1.89 -0.48 -8.03
N LEU A 66 1.49 -1.74 -7.87
CA LEU A 66 2.06 -2.87 -8.62
C LEU A 66 1.77 -2.80 -10.12
N VAL A 67 0.55 -2.36 -10.47
CA VAL A 67 0.12 -2.12 -11.85
C VAL A 67 0.86 -0.93 -12.43
N ALA A 68 0.88 0.22 -11.76
CA ALA A 68 1.54 1.43 -12.24
C ALA A 68 3.05 1.20 -12.47
N ARG A 69 3.72 0.49 -11.55
CA ARG A 69 5.12 0.06 -11.75
C ARG A 69 5.29 -0.88 -12.93
N GLY A 70 4.28 -1.69 -13.22
CA GLY A 70 4.29 -2.65 -14.33
C GLY A 70 4.19 -1.93 -15.67
N GLU A 71 3.22 -1.03 -15.77
CA GLU A 71 3.03 -0.16 -16.92
C GLU A 71 4.29 0.67 -17.19
N ALA A 72 4.88 1.29 -16.16
CA ALA A 72 6.11 2.07 -16.32
C ALA A 72 7.27 1.23 -16.90
N ALA A 73 7.42 -0.03 -16.48
CA ALA A 73 8.44 -0.93 -17.01
C ALA A 73 8.16 -1.37 -18.46
N LEU A 74 6.89 -1.44 -18.85
CA LEU A 74 6.46 -1.94 -20.17
C LEU A 74 6.31 -0.84 -21.22
N VAL A 75 6.14 0.43 -20.84
CA VAL A 75 5.91 1.56 -21.75
C VAL A 75 7.21 2.25 -22.19
N GLY A 76 8.36 1.95 -21.57
CA GLY A 76 9.65 2.54 -21.92
C GLY A 76 10.17 2.20 -23.32
N ASP A 77 11.28 2.82 -23.71
CA ASP A 77 11.95 2.60 -25.00
C ASP A 77 12.77 1.29 -25.04
N GLY A 78 13.07 0.82 -26.26
CA GLY A 78 13.94 -0.34 -26.52
C GLY A 78 13.20 -1.61 -26.93
N PRO A 79 13.93 -2.72 -27.16
CA PRO A 79 13.34 -3.97 -27.66
C PRO A 79 12.28 -4.54 -26.71
N ASN A 80 11.19 -5.07 -27.28
CA ASN A 80 10.09 -5.67 -26.51
C ASN A 80 10.56 -6.73 -25.52
N VAL A 81 11.51 -7.59 -25.93
CA VAL A 81 12.07 -8.65 -25.07
C VAL A 81 12.82 -8.07 -23.87
N ALA A 82 13.53 -6.95 -24.03
CA ALA A 82 14.24 -6.31 -22.93
C ALA A 82 13.26 -5.74 -21.88
N ARG A 83 12.16 -5.10 -22.35
CA ARG A 83 11.10 -4.57 -21.47
C ARG A 83 10.35 -5.68 -20.72
N LEU A 84 10.02 -6.77 -21.42
CA LEU A 84 9.38 -7.92 -20.81
C LEU A 84 10.30 -8.58 -19.77
N SER A 85 11.59 -8.72 -20.08
CA SER A 85 12.57 -9.27 -19.13
C SER A 85 12.71 -8.40 -17.89
N ALA A 86 12.77 -7.07 -18.04
CA ALA A 86 12.80 -6.13 -16.92
C ALA A 86 11.53 -6.22 -16.05
N TYR A 87 10.36 -6.35 -16.67
CA TYR A 87 9.10 -6.56 -15.95
C TYR A 87 9.06 -7.89 -15.19
N LEU A 88 9.50 -8.99 -15.79
CA LEU A 88 9.45 -10.33 -15.19
C LEU A 88 10.47 -10.50 -14.05
N LEU A 89 11.63 -9.84 -14.14
CA LEU A 89 12.72 -9.95 -13.16
C LEU A 89 12.66 -8.92 -12.03
N ARG A 90 11.62 -8.06 -11.97
CA ARG A 90 11.46 -7.08 -10.90
C ARG A 90 11.13 -7.75 -9.57
N GLN A 91 11.71 -7.26 -8.47
CA GLN A 91 11.24 -7.61 -7.12
C GLN A 91 9.86 -6.97 -6.87
N ARG A 92 9.00 -7.71 -6.16
CA ARG A 92 7.66 -7.28 -5.76
C ARG A 92 7.64 -6.83 -4.31
#